data_AF-A0A920FT97-F1
#
_entry.id   AF-A0A920FT97-F1
#
_cell.length_a   1.000
_cell.length_b   1.000
_cell.length_c   1.000
_cell.angle_alpha   90.00
_cell.angle_beta   90.00
_cell.angle_gamma   90.00
#
_symmetry.space_group_name_H-M   'P 1'
#
loop_
_entity.id
_entity.type
_entity.pdbx_description
1 polymer ?
#
loop_
_entity_poly.entity_id
_entity_poly.type
_entity_poly.pdbx_seq_one_letter_code
_entity_poly.pdbx_strand_id
1 'polypeptide(L)' 'MDVIPVINENDVVATEEIRFGDNDTLAAMVSNMMEADLMVILTNQDGYFDKNPDKYPDAKIIKNVTQRI' A
#
# COMPACT_ATOMS: atom_id res chain seq x y z
N MET A 1 16.04 -18.20 -16.06
CA MET A 1 16.39 -17.80 -14.69
C MET A 1 15.23 -16.96 -14.22
N ASP A 2 14.43 -17.50 -13.31
CA ASP A 2 13.36 -16.75 -12.68
C ASP A 2 13.98 -15.94 -11.54
N VAL A 3 13.81 -14.62 -11.58
CA VAL A 3 14.36 -13.68 -10.59
C VAL A 3 13.21 -13.03 -9.84
N ILE A 4 13.43 -12.72 -8.56
CA ILE A 4 12.47 -11.98 -7.75
C ILE A 4 12.90 -10.51 -7.72
N PRO A 5 12.14 -9.59 -8.31
CA PRO A 5 12.48 -8.17 -8.27
C PRO A 5 12.26 -7.61 -6.86
N VAL A 6 13.22 -6.84 -6.37
CA VAL A 6 13.12 -6.07 -5.12
C VAL A 6 13.18 -4.60 -5.48
N ILE A 7 12.08 -3.89 -5.25
CA ILE A 7 11.88 -2.50 -5.66
C ILE A 7 11.70 -1.65 -4.40
N ASN A 8 12.29 -0.45 -4.40
CA ASN A 8 12.15 0.55 -3.36
C ASN A 8 12.21 1.95 -4.00
N GLU A 9 11.75 2.97 -3.29
CA GLU A 9 12.01 4.36 -3.69
C GLU A 9 13.52 4.63 -3.72
N ASN A 10 13.95 5.45 -4.69
CA ASN A 10 15.33 5.91 -4.75
C ASN A 10 15.50 7.21 -3.94
N ASP A 11 15.74 7.06 -2.64
CA ASP A 11 15.89 8.17 -1.68
C ASP A 11 16.98 9.19 -2.04
N VAL A 12 17.95 8.82 -2.89
CA VAL A 12 19.06 9.71 -3.28
C VAL A 12 18.63 10.74 -4.33
N VAL A 13 17.59 10.43 -5.11
CA VAL A 13 17.13 11.27 -6.23
C VAL A 13 15.72 11.82 -5.99
N ALA A 14 14.94 11.22 -5.10
CA ALA A 14 13.61 11.68 -4.74
C ALA A 14 13.68 13.03 -3.99
N THR A 15 13.40 14.13 -4.68
CA THR A 15 13.20 15.45 -4.06
C THR A 15 11.77 15.55 -3.50
N GLU A 16 11.49 16.48 -2.58
CA GLU A 16 10.15 16.63 -2.00
C GLU A 16 9.06 16.89 -3.05
N GLU A 17 9.40 17.51 -4.18
CA GLU A 17 8.46 17.75 -5.30
C GLU A 17 8.19 16.50 -6.16
N ILE A 18 9.04 15.46 -6.04
CA ILE A 18 9.00 14.25 -6.89
C ILE A 18 8.70 12.99 -6.07
N ARG A 19 8.68 13.07 -4.73
CA ARG A 19 8.32 11.93 -3.86
C ARG A 19 6.99 11.33 -4.30
N PHE A 20 7.04 10.07 -4.72
CA PHE A 20 5.89 9.31 -5.20
C PHE A 20 5.11 8.77 -4.00
N GLY A 21 4.65 9.65 -3.11
CA GLY A 21 4.05 9.22 -1.84
C GLY A 21 4.99 8.31 -1.03
N ASP A 22 4.41 7.52 -0.12
CA ASP A 22 5.09 6.40 0.53
C ASP A 22 5.11 5.18 -0.44
N ASN A 23 5.86 4.13 -0.09
CA ASN A 23 6.02 2.90 -0.88
C ASN A 23 4.69 2.20 -1.26
N ASP A 24 3.58 2.51 -0.58
CA ASP A 24 2.23 2.05 -0.96
C ASP A 24 1.83 2.54 -2.36
N THR A 25 2.15 3.80 -2.69
CA THR A 25 1.82 4.38 -4.00
C THR A 25 2.73 3.80 -5.08
N LEU A 26 4.03 3.67 -4.78
CA LEU A 26 4.99 3.01 -5.66
C LEU A 26 4.57 1.56 -5.97
N ALA A 27 4.19 0.79 -4.95
CA ALA A 27 3.75 -0.58 -5.10
C ALA A 27 2.45 -0.69 -5.92
N ALA A 28 1.51 0.24 -5.76
CA ALA A 28 0.31 0.30 -6.59
C ALA A 28 0.63 0.58 -8.07
N MET A 29 1.55 1.52 -8.34
CA MET A 29 2.01 1.81 -9.70
C MET A 29 2.73 0.62 -10.34
N VAL A 30 3.67 0.00 -9.62
CA VAL A 30 4.38 -1.20 -10.09
C VAL A 30 3.40 -2.34 -10.36
N SER A 31 2.45 -2.59 -9.45
CA SER A 31 1.44 -3.64 -9.62
C SER A 31 0.59 -3.40 -10.87
N ASN A 32 0.21 -2.14 -11.13
CA ASN A 32 -0.52 -1.78 -12.34
C ASN A 32 0.32 -1.94 -13.61
N MET A 33 1.60 -1.50 -13.60
CA MET A 33 2.51 -1.61 -14.74
C MET A 33 2.85 -3.05 -15.10
N MET A 34 2.93 -3.94 -14.10
CA MET A 34 3.21 -5.36 -14.28
C MET A 34 1.95 -6.19 -14.53
N GLU A 35 0.77 -5.57 -14.58
CA GLU A 35 -0.54 -6.25 -14.69
C GLU A 35 -0.72 -7.34 -13.61
N ALA A 36 -0.30 -7.05 -12.38
CA ALA A 36 -0.41 -7.99 -11.28
C ALA A 36 -1.88 -8.28 -10.91
N ASP A 37 -2.20 -9.57 -10.70
CA ASP A 37 -3.54 -9.99 -10.27
C ASP A 37 -3.90 -9.52 -8.85
N LEU A 38 -2.90 -9.32 -7.99
CA LEU A 38 -3.07 -8.97 -6.58
C LEU A 38 -1.87 -8.17 -6.05
N MET A 39 -2.18 -7.11 -5.31
CA MET A 39 -1.23 -6.38 -4.47
C MET A 39 -1.53 -6.67 -3.00
N VAL A 40 -0.51 -7.06 -2.23
CA VAL A 40 -0.62 -7.33 -0.79
C VAL A 40 0.25 -6.34 -0.03
N ILE A 41 -0.38 -5.56 0.86
CA ILE A 41 0.33 -4.68 1.80
C ILE A 41 0.48 -5.42 3.13
N LEU A 42 1.71 -5.61 3.59
CA LEU A 42 2.00 -6.14 4.92
C LEU A 42 2.13 -4.96 5.90
N THR A 43 1.26 -4.94 6.90
CA THR A 43 1.18 -3.85 7.89
C THR A 43 1.14 -4.41 9.30
N ASN A 44 1.41 -3.57 10.30
CA ASN A 44 1.28 -3.89 11.72
C ASN A 44 -0.15 -3.70 12.25
N GLN A 45 -1.08 -3.19 11.42
CA GLN A 45 -2.50 -3.10 11.72
C GLN A 45 -3.22 -4.38 11.29
N ASP A 46 -4.21 -4.83 12.06
CA ASP A 46 -4.98 -6.05 11.74
C ASP A 46 -5.82 -5.92 10.45
N GLY A 47 -6.00 -4.69 9.95
CA GLY A 47 -6.67 -4.42 8.69
C GLY A 47 -7.18 -2.98 8.60
N TYR A 48 -8.10 -2.76 7.66
CA TYR A 48 -8.79 -1.48 7.53
C TYR A 48 -10.00 -1.43 8.47
N PHE A 49 -10.10 -0.39 9.31
CA PHE A 49 -11.19 -0.21 10.27
C PHE A 49 -12.14 0.90 9.84
N ASP A 50 -13.39 0.84 10.30
CA ASP A 50 -14.40 1.89 10.08
C ASP A 50 -14.07 3.23 10.78
N LYS A 51 -13.21 3.19 11.79
CA LYS A 51 -12.66 4.34 12.52
C LYS A 51 -11.35 3.95 13.21
N ASN A 52 -10.62 4.93 13.73
CA ASN A 52 -9.33 4.69 14.37
C ASN A 52 -9.48 3.79 15.63
N PRO A 53 -8.93 2.55 15.62
CA PRO A 53 -9.12 1.60 16.73
C PRO A 53 -8.42 2.03 18.03
N ASP A 54 -7.36 2.85 17.96
CA ASP A 54 -6.66 3.35 19.15
C ASP A 54 -7.50 4.37 19.93
N LYS A 55 -8.45 5.04 19.25
CA LYS A 55 -9.33 6.06 19.85
C LYS A 55 -10.71 5.52 20.20
N TYR A 56 -11.17 4.52 19.46
CA TYR A 56 -12.53 4.01 19.55
C TYR A 56 -12.52 2.50 19.81
N PRO A 57 -12.80 2.07 21.05
CA PRO A 57 -12.83 0.63 21.38
C PRO A 57 -13.89 -0.17 20.62
N ASP A 58 -14.87 0.51 20.00
CA ASP A 58 -15.92 -0.11 19.20
C ASP A 58 -15.61 -0.12 17.69
N ALA A 59 -14.39 0.20 17.28
CA ALA A 59 -13.92 0.11 15.89
C ALA A 59 -14.04 -1.32 15.36
N LYS A 60 -14.50 -1.44 14.10
CA LYS A 60 -14.75 -2.72 13.45
C LYS A 60 -13.91 -2.86 12.19
N ILE A 61 -13.30 -4.02 12.01
CA ILE A 61 -12.56 -4.37 10.80
C ILE A 61 -13.52 -4.48 9.61
N ILE A 62 -13.19 -3.78 8.54
CA ILE A 62 -13.83 -3.88 7.23
C ILE A 62 -13.07 -4.92 6.41
N LYS A 63 -13.67 -6.09 6.24
CA LYS A 63 -13.03 -7.24 5.55
C LYS A 63 -12.97 -7.08 4.03
N ASN A 64 -13.90 -6.33 3.45
CA ASN A 64 -13.98 -6.13 2.00
C ASN A 64 -14.42 -4.70 1.71
N VAL A 65 -13.67 -4.03 0.83
CA VAL A 65 -14.01 -2.71 0.30
C VAL A 65 -14.15 -2.86 -1.21
N THR A 66 -15.33 -2.63 -1.75
CA THR A 66 -15.63 -2.80 -3.19
C THR A 66 -15.86 -1.46 -3.90
N GLN A 67 -15.61 -0.34 -3.23
CA GLN A 67 -15.75 0.96 -3.88
C GLN A 67 -14.67 1.13 -4.95
N ARG A 68 -15.12 1.38 -6.19
CA ARG A 68 -14.27 1.95 -7.24
C ARG A 68 -14.00 3.41 -6.88
N ILE A 69 -12.72 3.77 -6.82
CA ILE A 69 -12.28 5.17 -6.89
C ILE A 69 -12.60 5.69 -8.30
#